data_AF-A0A1F3M8W3-F1
#
_entry.id   AF-A0A1F3M8W3-F1
#
_cell.length_a   1.000
_cell.length_b   1.000
_cell.length_c   1.000
_cell.angle_alpha   90.00
_cell.angle_beta   90.00
_cell.angle_gamma   90.00
#
_symmetry.space_group_name_H-M   'P 1'
#
loop_
_entity.id
_entity.type
_entity.pdbx_description
1 polymer ?
#
loop_
_entity_poly.entity_id
_entity_poly.type
_entity_poly.pdbx_seq_one_letter_code
_entity_poly.pdbx_strand_id
1 'polypeptide(L)' 'MGTIELRHIITERLSHIHDVSFLNAIKTIIESKVSEDTYQLSDYQKIRIDSARQQLKNRQTISHDVLQKEIDQWLSSK' A
#
# COMPACT_ATOMS: atom_id res chain seq x y z
N MET A 1 25.33 -8.01 -10.94
CA MET A 1 24.28 -7.58 -10.01
C MET A 1 23.07 -7.15 -10.80
N GLY A 2 21.95 -7.84 -10.61
CA GLY A 2 20.69 -7.49 -11.27
C GLY A 2 19.99 -6.33 -10.59
N THR A 3 19.05 -5.69 -11.30
CA THR A 3 18.19 -4.63 -10.74
C THR A 3 17.39 -5.10 -9.52
N ILE A 4 17.01 -6.39 -9.50
CA ILE A 4 16.29 -7.03 -8.39
C ILE A 4 17.18 -7.13 -7.15
N GLU A 5 18.43 -7.58 -7.30
CA GLU A 5 19.40 -7.68 -6.20
C GLU A 5 19.72 -6.30 -5.63
N LEU A 6 19.93 -5.31 -6.50
CA LEU A 6 20.19 -3.92 -6.10
C LEU A 6 19.02 -3.36 -5.26
N ARG A 7 17.78 -3.57 -5.71
CA ARG A 7 16.60 -3.13 -4.97
C ARG A 7 16.49 -3.80 -3.61
N HIS A 8 16.76 -5.10 -3.52
CA HIS A 8 16.71 -5.84 -2.27
C HIS A 8 17.71 -5.29 -1.24
N ILE A 9 18.96 -5.09 -1.66
CA ILE A 9 20.02 -4.53 -0.82
C ILE A 9 19.64 -3.12 -0.32
N ILE A 10 19.07 -2.29 -1.18
CA ILE A 10 18.64 -0.94 -0.79
C ILE A 10 17.52 -1.00 0.26
N THR A 11 16.49 -1.83 0.05
CA THR A 11 15.39 -1.97 1.00
C THR A 11 15.88 -2.47 2.36
N GLU A 12 16.77 -3.47 2.37
CA GLU A 12 17.38 -3.98 3.59
C GLU A 12 18.19 -2.89 4.30
N ARG A 13 18.98 -2.09 3.58
CA ARG A 13 19.73 -0.99 4.21
C ARG A 13 18.81 0.06 4.82
N LEU A 14 17.71 0.39 4.14
CA LEU A 14 16.72 1.35 4.65
C LEU A 14 16.04 0.85 5.93
N SER A 15 15.77 -0.45 6.08
CA SER A 15 15.09 -0.99 7.26
C SER A 15 15.91 -0.92 8.56
N HIS A 16 17.23 -0.75 8.45
CA HIS A 16 18.13 -0.63 9.59
C HIS A 16 18.38 0.83 10.01
N ILE A 17 17.82 1.81 9.30
CA ILE A 17 17.96 3.22 9.63
C ILE A 17 16.88 3.61 10.65
N HIS A 18 17.29 4.17 11.78
CA HIS A 18 16.37 4.69 12.81
C HIS A 18 16.30 6.22 12.85
N ASP A 19 17.13 6.91 12.06
CA ASP A 19 17.13 8.36 11.94
C ASP A 19 16.02 8.82 10.99
N VAL A 20 14.99 9.44 11.56
CA VAL A 20 13.82 9.98 10.84
C VAL A 20 14.22 11.12 9.91
N SER A 21 15.15 11.98 10.30
CA SER A 21 15.61 13.11 9.48
C SER A 21 16.32 12.60 8.23
N PHE A 22 17.12 11.55 8.38
CA PHE A 22 17.81 10.92 7.26
C PHE A 22 16.84 10.18 6.32
N LEU A 23 15.89 9.41 6.87
CA LEU A 23 14.84 8.76 6.06
C LEU A 23 13.99 9.79 5.31
N ASN A 24 13.68 10.94 5.93
CA ASN A 24 12.96 12.02 5.27
C ASN A 24 13.76 12.64 4.13
N ALA A 25 15.07 12.86 4.30
CA ALA A 25 15.92 13.36 3.21
C ALA A 25 15.94 12.39 2.02
N ILE A 26 16.07 11.08 2.28
CA ILE A 26 16.01 10.04 1.24
C ILE A 26 14.64 10.06 0.54
N LYS A 27 13.54 10.13 1.30
CA LYS A 27 12.17 10.23 0.78
C LYS A 27 12.04 11.43 -0.16
N THR A 28 12.49 12.62 0.25
CA THR A 28 12.43 13.83 -0.59
C THR A 28 13.23 13.68 -1.88
N ILE A 29 14.42 13.07 -1.83
CA ILE A 29 15.23 12.83 -3.04
C ILE A 29 14.52 11.86 -3.99
N ILE A 30 13.90 10.79 -3.47
CA ILE A 30 13.14 9.84 -4.30
C ILE A 30 11.92 10.53 -4.90
N GLU A 31 11.15 11.26 -4.09
CA GLU A 31 9.93 11.96 -4.53
C GLU A 31 10.21 13.07 -5.54
N SER A 32 11.36 13.74 -5.47
CA SER A 32 11.79 14.74 -6.46
C SER A 32 12.35 14.15 -7.76
N LYS A 33 12.72 12.86 -7.75
CA LYS A 33 13.22 12.11 -8.91
C LYS A 33 12.12 11.32 -9.61
N VAL A 34 11.05 10.98 -8.89
CA VAL A 34 9.79 10.52 -9.46
C VAL A 34 9.17 11.75 -10.12
N SER A 35 9.14 11.79 -11.45
CA SER A 35 8.47 12.85 -12.20
C SER A 35 7.07 13.11 -11.63
N GLU A 36 6.57 14.34 -11.75
CA GLU A 36 5.20 14.78 -11.44
C GLU A 36 4.11 14.04 -12.24
N ASP A 37 4.40 12.83 -12.73
CA ASP A 37 3.44 11.98 -13.37
C ASP A 37 2.49 11.48 -12.29
N THR A 38 1.28 12.03 -12.36
CA THR A 38 0.10 11.56 -11.63
C THR A 38 0.15 10.03 -11.51
N TYR A 39 0.09 9.51 -10.27
CA TYR A 39 0.19 8.08 -10.01
C TYR A 39 -0.76 7.30 -10.93
N GLN A 40 -0.18 6.49 -11.82
CA GLN A 40 -0.95 5.72 -12.79
C GLN A 40 -1.42 4.42 -12.15
N LEU A 41 -2.74 4.31 -11.96
CA LEU A 41 -3.36 3.09 -11.49
C LEU A 41 -3.14 1.96 -12.52
N SER A 42 -2.79 0.77 -12.03
CA SER A 42 -2.82 -0.45 -12.85
C SER A 42 -4.26 -0.81 -13.19
N ASP A 43 -4.45 -1.63 -14.23
CA ASP A 43 -5.80 -2.06 -14.64
C ASP A 43 -6.51 -2.83 -13.51
N TYR A 44 -5.75 -3.62 -12.74
CA TYR A 44 -6.26 -4.28 -11.55
C TYR A 44 -6.81 -3.27 -10.51
N GLN A 45 -6.06 -2.19 -10.26
CA GLN A 45 -6.48 -1.16 -9.31
C GLN A 45 -7.70 -0.39 -9.82
N LYS A 46 -7.76 -0.06 -11.12
CA LYS A 46 -8.93 0.59 -11.74
C LYS A 46 -10.19 -0.27 -11.59
N ILE A 47 -10.11 -1.56 -11.93
CA ILE A 47 -11.22 -2.51 -11.79
C ILE A 47 -11.69 -2.61 -10.33
N ARG A 48 -10.75 -2.71 -9.38
CA ARG A 48 -11.04 -2.75 -7.95
C ARG A 48 -11.77 -1.50 -7.47
N ILE A 49 -11.32 -0.32 -7.88
CA ILE A 49 -11.95 0.96 -7.52
C ILE A 49 -13.35 1.07 -8.12
N ASP A 50 -13.53 0.70 -9.38
CA ASP A 50 -14.84 0.76 -10.03
C ASP A 50 -15.84 -0.22 -9.39
N SER A 51 -15.39 -1.44 -9.04
CA SER A 51 -16.20 -2.40 -8.29
C SER A 51 -16.62 -1.83 -6.93
N ALA A 52 -15.69 -1.25 -6.17
CA ALA A 52 -15.98 -0.63 -4.87
C ALA A 52 -16.99 0.52 -5.00
N ARG A 53 -16.87 1.36 -6.04
CA ARG A 53 -17.83 2.44 -6.32
C ARG A 53 -19.23 1.91 -6.63
N GLN A 54 -19.35 0.81 -7.38
CA GLN A 54 -20.65 0.17 -7.64
C GLN A 54 -21.25 -0.44 -6.38
N GLN A 55 -20.44 -1.10 -5.55
CA GLN A 55 -20.88 -1.64 -4.26
C GLN A 55 -21.41 -0.53 -3.35
N LEU A 56 -20.70 0.61 -3.27
CA LEU A 56 -21.13 1.78 -2.51
C LEU A 56 -22.49 2.30 -3.01
N LYS A 57 -22.65 2.48 -4.32
CA LYS A 57 -23.92 2.91 -4.95
C LYS A 57 -25.06 1.96 -4.62
N ASN A 58 -24.79 0.66 -4.62
CA ASN A 58 -25.76 -0.39 -4.37
C ASN A 58 -25.99 -0.67 -2.87
N ARG A 59 -25.40 0.12 -1.96
CA ARG A 59 -25.42 -0.10 -0.50
C ARG A 59 -24.92 -1.49 -0.09
N GLN A 60 -24.04 -2.08 -0.90
CA GLN A 60 -23.37 -3.35 -0.63
C GLN A 60 -22.13 -3.10 0.24
N THR A 61 -22.35 -2.47 1.39
CA THR A 61 -21.31 -2.14 2.36
C THR A 61 -21.62 -2.83 3.68
N ILE A 62 -20.60 -3.29 4.37
CA ILE A 62 -20.70 -3.81 5.74
C ILE A 62 -20.19 -2.77 6.72
N SER A 63 -20.76 -2.73 7.92
CA SER A 63 -20.26 -1.85 8.97
C SER A 63 -18.94 -2.38 9.51
N HIS A 64 -18.13 -1.46 10.05
CA HIS A 64 -16.85 -1.82 10.68
C HIS A 64 -17.04 -2.86 11.79
N ASP A 65 -18.04 -2.68 12.65
CA ASP A 65 -18.29 -3.58 13.78
C ASP A 65 -18.66 -5.00 13.34
N VAL A 66 -19.39 -5.14 12.23
CA VAL A 66 -19.75 -6.46 11.68
C VAL A 66 -18.51 -7.12 11.08
N LEU A 67 -17.72 -6.38 10.29
CA LEU A 67 -16.47 -6.88 9.73
C LEU A 67 -15.50 -7.36 10.82
N GLN A 68 -15.35 -6.59 11.91
CA GLN A 68 -14.45 -6.98 12.98
C GLN A 68 -14.90 -8.25 13.70
N LYS A 69 -16.20 -8.42 13.93
CA LYS A 69 -16.73 -9.67 14.49
C LYS A 69 -16.44 -10.88 13.60
N GLU A 70 -16.58 -10.73 12.29
CA GLU A 70 -16.26 -11.80 11.34
C GLU A 70 -14.76 -12.16 11.36
N ILE A 71 -13.89 -11.16 11.45
CA ILE A 71 -12.44 -11.34 11.55
C ILE A 71 -12.07 -12.05 12.86
N ASP A 72 -12.61 -11.59 13.99
CA ASP A 72 -12.36 -12.20 15.31
C ASP A 72 -12.83 -13.66 15.33
N GLN A 73 -14.01 -13.94 14.77
CA GLN A 73 -14.54 -15.29 14.65
C GLN A 73 -13.62 -16.17 13.79
N TRP A 74 -13.16 -15.68 12.64
CA TRP A 74 -12.22 -16.42 11.79
C TRP A 74 -10.91 -16.73 12.49
N LEU A 75 -10.33 -15.75 13.20
CA LEU A 75 -9.09 -15.92 13.96
C LEU A 75 -9.24 -16.92 15.12
N SER A 76 -10.40 -16.92 15.79
CA SER A 76 -10.70 -17.85 16.88
C SER A 76 -11.06 -19.27 16.42
N SER A 77 -11.39 -19.45 15.15
CA SER A 77 -11.73 -20.75 14.56
C SER A 77 -10.51 -21.60 14.16
N LYS A 78 -9.32 -21.13 14.51
CA LYS A 78 -8.03 -21.73 14.18
C LYS A 78 -7.33 -22.21 15.45
#